data_AF-A0A1D2J304-F1
#
_entry.id   AF-A0A1D2J304-F1
#
_cell.length_a   1.000
_cell.length_b   1.000
_cell.length_c   1.000
_cell.angle_alpha   90.00
_cell.angle_beta   90.00
_cell.angle_gamma   90.00
#
_symmetry.space_group_name_H-M   'P 1'
#
loop_
_entity.id
_entity.type
_entity.pdbx_description
1 polymer ?
#
loop_
_entity_poly.entity_id
_entity_poly.type
_entity_poly.pdbx_seq_one_letter_code
_entity_poly.pdbx_strand_id
1 'polypeptide(L)'
;MPSNFRKCKLASSSTNAVQEILFNPSARQVYLTGFHKRKVQRAKHAQENAEKRAKEEKREQRRRIREERRTEVERAIAENKALMREINSDFGSEEGGKGEGEDEEWDGIADPSPVDYDKEYIDEDKYTTVTVEEFDTSRKGLWRKDDEEQEDERGGGKENDHEQNGHGEEGEDGSKPQKRLWNKTNPKNKNMKMNDDSAERLKKKKEMKRNFWYENKTERKFTKMKERAGSKKRARERREK
;
A
#
# COMPACT_ATOMS: atom_id res chain seq x y z
N MET A 1 -22.67 36.98 -29.53
CA MET A 1 -22.02 35.97 -28.67
C MET A 1 -22.79 35.89 -27.36
N PRO A 2 -23.62 34.87 -27.12
CA PRO A 2 -24.37 34.78 -25.86
C PRO A 2 -23.41 34.39 -24.73
N SER A 3 -23.35 35.25 -23.70
CA SER A 3 -22.53 35.05 -22.51
C SER A 3 -23.15 34.00 -21.61
N ASN A 4 -22.49 32.84 -21.53
CA ASN A 4 -22.84 31.77 -20.60
C ASN A 4 -22.42 32.14 -19.17
N PHE A 5 -23.19 33.02 -18.52
CA PHE A 5 -23.10 33.20 -17.08
C PHE A 5 -23.64 31.94 -16.41
N ARG A 6 -22.72 31.11 -15.88
CA ARG A 6 -23.04 29.98 -15.02
C ARG A 6 -23.80 30.51 -13.80
N LYS A 7 -25.13 30.39 -13.81
CA LYS A 7 -25.98 30.66 -12.64
C LYS A 7 -25.56 29.67 -11.55
N CYS A 8 -24.84 30.13 -10.54
CA CYS A 8 -24.60 29.36 -9.33
C CYS A 8 -25.95 29.15 -8.64
N LYS A 9 -26.48 27.92 -8.70
CA LYS A 9 -27.61 27.51 -7.86
C LYS A 9 -27.16 27.64 -6.40
N LEU A 10 -27.77 28.57 -5.67
CA LEU A 10 -27.71 28.59 -4.21
C LEU A 10 -28.31 27.26 -3.74
N ALA A 11 -27.48 26.42 -3.11
CA ALA A 11 -27.94 25.16 -2.57
C ALA A 11 -29.08 25.42 -1.58
N SER A 12 -30.19 24.69 -1.72
CA SER A 12 -31.29 24.70 -0.75
C SER A 12 -30.75 24.42 0.65
N SER A 13 -31.28 25.12 1.66
CA SER A 13 -30.94 24.88 3.07
C SER A 13 -30.93 23.38 3.36
N SER A 14 -29.77 22.87 3.78
CA SER A 14 -29.62 21.46 4.13
C SER A 14 -30.68 21.06 5.14
N THR A 15 -31.23 19.86 5.08
CA THR A 15 -32.22 19.34 6.05
C THR A 15 -31.70 19.31 7.50
N ASN A 16 -30.38 19.44 7.69
CA ASN A 16 -29.70 19.63 8.97
C ASN A 16 -29.30 21.10 9.23
N ALA A 17 -29.99 22.07 8.63
CA ALA A 17 -29.80 23.47 8.95
C ALA A 17 -30.38 23.70 10.35
N VAL A 18 -29.48 23.88 11.32
CA VAL A 18 -29.85 24.19 12.70
C VAL A 18 -30.55 25.55 12.71
N GLN A 19 -31.79 25.59 13.20
CA GLN A 19 -32.64 26.79 13.17
C GLN A 19 -32.08 27.92 14.03
N GLU A 20 -31.41 27.61 15.14
CA GLU A 20 -30.82 28.59 16.05
C GLU A 20 -29.45 28.13 16.57
N ILE A 21 -28.44 29.01 16.50
CA ILE A 21 -27.08 28.73 17.01
C ILE A 21 -26.91 29.45 18.34
N LEU A 22 -27.08 28.72 19.45
CA LEU A 22 -26.81 29.24 20.78
C LEU A 22 -25.32 29.12 21.11
N PHE A 23 -24.69 30.27 21.37
CA PHE A 23 -23.26 30.33 21.67
C PHE A 23 -23.00 30.06 23.15
N ASN A 24 -22.28 28.96 23.42
CA ASN A 24 -21.93 28.56 24.79
C ASN A 24 -20.46 28.94 25.10
N PRO A 25 -20.20 29.91 25.99
CA PRO A 25 -18.85 30.43 26.22
C PRO A 25 -17.91 29.39 26.85
N SER A 26 -18.43 28.47 27.67
CA SER A 26 -17.67 27.35 28.25
C SER A 26 -17.17 26.38 27.17
N ALA A 27 -18.03 26.00 26.21
CA ALA A 27 -17.66 25.17 25.08
C ALA A 27 -16.61 25.86 24.20
N ARG A 28 -16.69 27.19 24.03
CA ARG A 28 -15.65 27.96 23.34
C ARG A 28 -14.32 27.91 24.08
N GLN A 29 -14.29 28.04 25.40
CA GLN A 29 -13.05 27.94 26.17
C GLN A 29 -12.40 26.56 26.01
N VAL A 30 -13.18 25.48 26.10
CA VAL A 30 -12.71 24.11 25.85
C VAL A 30 -12.22 23.94 24.41
N TYR A 31 -12.90 24.56 23.45
CA TYR A 31 -12.45 24.59 22.07
C TYR A 31 -11.14 25.39 21.92
N LEU A 32 -10.96 26.53 22.58
CA LEU A 32 -9.70 27.27 22.45
C LEU A 32 -8.52 26.61 23.17
N THR A 33 -8.73 25.89 24.27
CA THR A 33 -7.63 25.23 25.00
C THR A 33 -7.39 23.80 24.51
N GLY A 34 -8.40 23.12 23.97
CA GLY A 34 -8.37 21.70 23.59
C GLY A 34 -7.79 21.38 22.20
N PHE A 35 -6.90 22.21 21.63
CA PHE A 35 -6.38 22.00 20.26
C PHE A 35 -5.74 20.63 20.04
N HIS A 36 -4.97 20.14 21.02
CA HIS A 36 -4.37 18.81 20.96
C HIS A 36 -5.44 17.72 20.93
N LYS A 37 -6.45 17.81 21.80
CA LYS A 37 -7.59 16.89 21.84
C LYS A 37 -8.32 16.85 20.50
N ARG A 38 -8.59 17.99 19.87
CA ARG A 38 -9.20 18.04 18.52
C ARG A 38 -8.31 17.48 17.42
N LYS A 39 -7.00 17.73 17.49
CA LYS A 39 -6.06 17.16 16.52
C LYS A 39 -6.07 15.64 16.59
N VAL A 40 -6.04 15.08 17.80
CA VAL A 40 -6.15 13.64 18.04
C VAL A 40 -7.51 13.10 17.57
N GLN A 41 -8.61 13.77 17.92
CA GLN A 41 -9.95 13.38 17.47
C GLN A 41 -10.07 13.37 15.95
N ARG A 42 -9.53 14.37 15.25
CA ARG A 42 -9.51 14.39 13.78
C ARG A 42 -8.71 13.22 13.20
N ALA A 43 -7.56 12.90 13.80
CA ALA A 43 -6.76 11.77 13.39
C ALA A 43 -7.53 10.44 13.59
N LYS A 44 -8.17 10.26 14.75
CA LYS A 44 -9.00 9.09 15.06
C LYS A 44 -10.20 8.98 14.11
N HIS A 45 -10.94 10.06 13.91
CA HIS A 45 -12.07 10.09 12.98
C HIS A 45 -11.64 9.79 11.53
N ALA A 46 -10.45 10.23 11.11
CA ALA A 46 -9.91 9.86 9.80
C ALA A 46 -9.57 8.37 9.72
N GLN A 47 -9.03 7.78 10.79
CA GLN A 47 -8.77 6.33 10.88
C GLN A 47 -10.07 5.53 10.86
N GLU A 48 -11.05 5.91 11.68
CA GLU A 48 -12.37 5.25 11.75
C GLU A 48 -13.09 5.27 10.40
N ASN A 49 -13.07 6.40 9.68
CA ASN A 49 -13.65 6.48 8.35
C ASN A 49 -12.91 5.63 7.33
N ALA A 50 -11.58 5.55 7.40
CA ALA A 50 -10.80 4.68 6.53
C ALA A 50 -11.12 3.20 6.80
N GLU A 51 -11.24 2.80 8.07
CA GLU A 51 -11.63 1.45 8.46
C GLU A 51 -13.07 1.11 8.02
N LYS A 52 -14.00 2.06 8.16
CA LYS A 52 -15.38 1.89 7.71
C LYS A 52 -15.44 1.64 6.21
N ARG A 53 -14.74 2.47 5.42
CA ARG A 53 -14.64 2.29 3.96
C ARG A 53 -13.99 0.97 3.59
N ALA A 54 -12.88 0.59 4.23
CA ALA A 54 -12.22 -0.68 3.96
C ALA A 54 -13.12 -1.89 4.27
N LYS A 55 -13.93 -1.83 5.34
CA LYS A 55 -14.92 -2.87 5.67
C LYS A 55 -16.03 -2.96 4.63
N GLU A 56 -16.52 -1.81 4.16
CA GLU A 56 -17.54 -1.72 3.11
C GLU A 56 -17.00 -2.28 1.78
N GLU A 57 -15.81 -1.86 1.36
CA GLU A 57 -15.14 -2.38 0.15
C GLU A 57 -14.93 -3.90 0.23
N LYS A 58 -14.46 -4.44 1.37
CA LYS A 58 -14.31 -5.89 1.56
C LYS A 58 -15.66 -6.62 1.51
N ARG A 59 -16.74 -5.99 1.97
CA ARG A 59 -18.10 -6.57 1.89
C ARG A 59 -18.58 -6.59 0.44
N GLU A 60 -18.38 -5.51 -0.31
CA GLU A 60 -18.72 -5.42 -1.72
C GLU A 60 -17.91 -6.40 -2.57
N GLN A 61 -16.61 -6.52 -2.35
CA GLN A 61 -15.76 -7.50 -3.04
C GLN A 61 -16.27 -8.93 -2.84
N ARG A 62 -16.61 -9.29 -1.59
CA ARG A 62 -17.20 -10.62 -1.31
C ARG A 62 -18.58 -10.79 -1.91
N ARG A 63 -19.35 -9.71 -2.10
CA ARG A 63 -20.63 -9.78 -2.80
C ARG A 63 -20.41 -10.04 -4.29
N ARG A 64 -19.50 -9.29 -4.92
CA ARG A 64 -19.11 -9.46 -6.32
C ARG A 64 -18.62 -10.87 -6.61
N ILE A 65 -17.72 -11.41 -5.79
CA ILE A 65 -17.24 -12.80 -5.96
C ILE A 65 -18.38 -13.82 -5.86
N ARG A 66 -19.36 -13.60 -4.99
CA ARG A 66 -20.52 -14.50 -4.89
C ARG A 66 -21.45 -14.36 -6.09
N GLU A 67 -21.67 -13.15 -6.59
CA GLU A 67 -22.45 -12.88 -7.79
C GLU A 67 -21.77 -13.50 -9.02
N GLU A 68 -20.46 -13.30 -9.19
CA GLU A 68 -19.65 -13.91 -10.26
C GLU A 68 -19.79 -15.44 -10.25
N ARG A 69 -19.59 -16.08 -9.08
CA ARG A 69 -19.76 -17.53 -8.95
C ARG A 69 -21.19 -18.00 -9.27
N ARG A 70 -22.21 -17.24 -8.87
CA ARG A 70 -23.61 -17.58 -9.21
C ARG A 70 -23.84 -17.50 -10.72
N THR A 71 -23.39 -16.42 -11.36
CA THR A 71 -23.52 -16.25 -12.81
C THR A 71 -22.76 -17.30 -13.60
N GLU A 72 -21.58 -17.72 -13.11
CA GLU A 72 -20.78 -18.78 -13.72
C GLU A 72 -21.50 -20.13 -13.63
N VAL A 73 -22.08 -20.46 -12.47
CA VAL A 73 -22.88 -21.68 -12.28
C VAL A 73 -24.14 -21.64 -13.15
N GLU A 74 -24.87 -20.52 -13.18
CA GLU A 74 -26.06 -20.36 -14.04
C GLU A 74 -25.72 -20.54 -15.52
N ARG A 75 -24.58 -19.97 -15.96
CA ARG A 75 -24.08 -20.14 -17.32
C ARG A 75 -23.72 -21.59 -17.61
N ALA A 76 -23.02 -22.27 -16.72
CA ALA A 76 -22.67 -23.68 -16.87
C ALA A 76 -23.91 -24.58 -16.95
N ILE A 77 -24.93 -24.32 -16.13
CA ILE A 77 -26.22 -25.03 -16.20
C ILE A 77 -26.92 -24.77 -17.53
N ALA A 78 -26.93 -23.51 -18.01
CA ALA A 78 -27.54 -23.16 -19.28
C ALA A 78 -26.83 -23.83 -20.47
N GLU A 79 -25.50 -23.86 -20.47
CA GLU A 79 -24.67 -24.55 -21.46
C GLU A 79 -24.91 -26.07 -21.42
N ASN A 80 -24.93 -26.70 -20.24
CA ASN A 80 -25.23 -28.12 -20.09
C ASN A 80 -26.65 -28.46 -20.58
N LYS A 81 -27.66 -27.65 -20.22
CA LYS A 81 -29.03 -27.81 -20.70
C LYS A 81 -29.16 -27.58 -22.22
N ALA A 82 -28.31 -26.75 -22.82
CA ALA A 82 -28.27 -26.60 -24.27
C ALA A 82 -27.70 -27.86 -24.93
N LEU A 83 -26.57 -28.37 -24.44
CA LEU A 83 -25.97 -29.62 -24.91
C LEU A 83 -26.91 -30.82 -24.76
N MET A 84 -27.58 -30.97 -23.62
CA MET A 84 -28.56 -32.05 -23.41
C MET A 84 -29.77 -31.93 -24.36
N ARG A 85 -30.20 -30.71 -24.70
CA ARG A 85 -31.25 -30.51 -25.70
C ARG A 85 -30.77 -30.84 -27.11
N GLU A 86 -29.52 -30.52 -27.46
CA GLU A 86 -28.91 -30.88 -28.74
C GLU A 86 -28.79 -32.40 -28.87
N ILE A 87 -28.26 -33.08 -27.85
CA ILE A 87 -28.18 -34.55 -27.81
C ILE A 87 -29.57 -35.18 -27.90
N ASN A 88 -30.56 -34.71 -27.12
CA ASN A 88 -31.93 -35.23 -27.18
C ASN A 88 -32.64 -34.91 -28.53
N SER A 89 -32.24 -33.84 -29.21
CA SER A 89 -32.77 -33.49 -30.53
C SER A 89 -32.15 -34.35 -31.63
N ASP A 90 -30.85 -34.64 -31.54
CA ASP A 90 -30.11 -35.47 -32.51
C ASP A 90 -30.39 -36.97 -32.33
N PHE A 91 -30.70 -37.42 -31.11
CA PHE A 91 -31.05 -38.82 -30.84
C PHE A 91 -32.50 -39.19 -31.19
N GLY A 92 -33.30 -38.24 -31.69
CA GLY A 92 -34.58 -38.54 -32.32
C GLY A 92 -35.71 -38.87 -31.35
N SER A 93 -36.87 -38.29 -31.67
CA SER A 93 -38.19 -38.62 -31.15
C SER A 93 -38.55 -40.09 -31.45
N GLU A 94 -38.06 -41.04 -30.65
CA GLU A 94 -38.62 -42.40 -30.59
C GLU A 94 -39.13 -42.68 -29.17
N GLU A 95 -40.43 -42.92 -29.10
CA GLU A 95 -41.20 -43.30 -27.93
C GLU A 95 -40.61 -44.54 -27.24
N GLY A 96 -40.45 -44.51 -25.92
CA GLY A 96 -40.25 -45.74 -25.16
C GLY A 96 -39.51 -45.56 -23.84
N GLY A 97 -40.27 -45.48 -22.75
CA GLY A 97 -39.68 -45.68 -21.42
C GLY A 97 -40.42 -45.00 -20.28
N LYS A 98 -41.71 -45.29 -20.10
CA LYS A 98 -42.29 -45.30 -18.75
C LYS A 98 -41.64 -46.47 -18.01
N GLY A 99 -40.37 -46.32 -17.64
CA GLY A 99 -39.72 -47.16 -16.66
C GLY A 99 -40.21 -46.71 -15.30
N GLU A 100 -41.24 -47.40 -14.79
CA GLU A 100 -41.37 -47.62 -13.36
C GLU A 100 -40.12 -48.42 -12.94
N GLY A 101 -38.98 -47.74 -12.83
CA GLY A 101 -37.75 -48.23 -12.26
C GLY A 101 -37.72 -47.74 -10.83
N GLU A 102 -37.78 -48.69 -9.91
CA GLU A 102 -37.80 -48.55 -8.47
C GLU A 102 -36.85 -47.45 -7.97
N ASP A 103 -37.24 -46.86 -6.85
CA ASP A 103 -36.45 -45.92 -6.06
C ASP A 103 -35.13 -46.59 -5.63
N GLU A 104 -34.14 -46.63 -6.52
CA GLU A 104 -32.75 -46.97 -6.19
C GLU A 104 -32.16 -45.78 -5.43
N GLU A 105 -32.55 -45.73 -4.15
CA GLU A 105 -31.99 -44.86 -3.12
C GLU A 105 -30.47 -45.07 -3.10
N TRP A 106 -29.75 -44.05 -3.57
CA TRP A 106 -28.30 -44.06 -3.73
C TRP A 106 -27.61 -44.42 -2.41
N ASP A 107 -27.06 -45.63 -2.32
CA ASP A 107 -26.46 -46.24 -1.11
C ASP A 107 -25.09 -45.64 -0.70
N GLY A 108 -24.87 -44.37 -1.00
CA GLY A 108 -23.64 -43.65 -0.65
C GLY A 108 -22.37 -44.20 -1.30
N ILE A 109 -21.26 -43.46 -1.17
CA ILE A 109 -19.93 -43.95 -1.53
C ILE A 109 -19.48 -44.84 -0.36
N ALA A 110 -19.18 -46.11 -0.64
CA ALA A 110 -18.64 -47.02 0.35
C ALA A 110 -17.37 -46.43 0.99
N ASP A 111 -17.34 -46.40 2.33
CA ASP A 111 -16.22 -45.88 3.09
C ASP A 111 -14.94 -46.64 2.68
N PRO A 112 -13.91 -45.97 2.16
CA PRO A 112 -12.72 -46.66 1.69
C PRO A 112 -12.06 -47.38 2.86
N SER A 113 -11.55 -48.59 2.61
CA SER A 113 -10.86 -49.37 3.65
C SER A 113 -9.78 -48.51 4.32
N PRO A 114 -9.60 -48.61 5.66
CA PRO A 114 -8.59 -47.84 6.38
C PRO A 114 -7.23 -47.98 5.69
N VAL A 115 -6.74 -46.87 5.14
CA VAL A 115 -5.36 -46.80 4.63
C VAL A 115 -4.47 -46.82 5.86
N ASP A 116 -3.58 -47.80 5.97
CA ASP A 116 -2.55 -47.84 7.02
C ASP A 116 -1.61 -46.63 6.84
N TYR A 117 -1.91 -45.53 7.54
CA TYR A 117 -1.10 -44.31 7.55
C TYR A 117 0.27 -44.50 8.24
N ASP A 118 0.49 -45.66 8.87
CA ASP A 118 1.71 -46.04 9.59
C ASP A 118 2.78 -46.68 8.69
N LYS A 119 2.55 -46.75 7.36
CA LYS A 119 3.64 -47.02 6.40
C LYS A 119 4.46 -45.75 6.22
N GLU A 120 5.27 -45.47 7.22
CA GLU A 120 6.31 -44.45 7.21
C GLU A 120 7.24 -44.71 6.02
N TYR A 121 7.10 -43.91 4.95
CA TYR A 121 8.12 -43.78 3.91
C TYR A 121 9.30 -43.01 4.51
N ILE A 122 10.18 -43.72 5.21
CA ILE A 122 11.50 -43.22 5.56
C ILE A 122 12.40 -43.56 4.36
N ASP A 123 12.62 -42.58 3.48
CA ASP A 123 13.73 -42.65 2.54
C ASP A 123 15.03 -42.59 3.39
N GLU A 124 15.59 -43.75 3.74
CA GLU A 124 16.82 -43.89 4.55
C GLU A 124 18.05 -43.17 3.95
N ASP A 125 17.95 -42.69 2.70
CA ASP A 125 19.03 -42.01 1.96
C ASP A 125 18.97 -40.47 1.99
N LYS A 126 18.05 -39.84 2.74
CA LYS A 126 17.94 -38.37 2.84
C LYS A 126 18.07 -37.87 4.29
N TYR A 127 19.24 -38.03 4.90
CA TYR A 127 19.53 -37.33 6.16
C TYR A 127 19.85 -35.85 5.90
N THR A 128 18.87 -34.96 6.10
CA THR A 128 19.16 -33.54 6.35
C THR A 128 19.24 -33.34 7.85
N THR A 129 20.45 -33.10 8.39
CA THR A 129 20.63 -32.82 9.81
C THR A 129 20.06 -31.44 10.14
N VAL A 130 19.02 -31.40 10.97
CA VAL A 130 18.44 -30.16 11.50
C VAL A 130 19.29 -29.71 12.69
N THR A 131 20.03 -28.62 12.54
CA THR A 131 20.73 -27.95 13.64
C THR A 131 19.76 -26.98 14.32
N VAL A 132 19.62 -27.10 15.64
CA VAL A 132 18.82 -26.17 16.44
C VAL A 132 19.75 -25.12 17.01
N GLU A 133 19.76 -23.94 16.40
CA GLU A 133 20.43 -22.76 16.93
C GLU A 133 19.48 -21.94 17.80
N GLU A 134 19.95 -21.52 18.98
CA GLU A 134 19.20 -20.63 19.87
C GLU A 134 19.14 -19.23 19.27
N PHE A 135 18.03 -18.92 18.61
CA PHE A 135 17.81 -17.61 18.00
C PHE A 135 17.34 -16.57 19.03
N ASP A 136 18.11 -15.48 19.19
CA ASP A 136 17.74 -14.35 20.05
C ASP A 136 16.54 -13.57 19.45
N THR A 137 15.37 -13.67 20.09
CA THR A 137 14.11 -13.01 19.69
C THR A 137 14.15 -11.46 19.77
N SER A 138 15.27 -10.90 20.23
CA SER A 138 15.59 -9.48 20.08
C SER A 138 15.42 -8.99 18.65
N ARG A 139 14.91 -7.76 18.50
CA ARG A 139 14.77 -7.09 17.19
C ARG A 139 16.08 -7.01 16.40
N LYS A 140 17.24 -7.18 17.05
CA LYS A 140 18.56 -7.19 16.41
C LYS A 140 18.99 -8.58 15.92
N GLY A 141 18.53 -9.67 16.56
CA GLY A 141 18.81 -11.05 16.14
C GLY A 141 18.17 -11.40 14.80
N LEU A 142 16.99 -10.82 14.50
CA LEU A 142 16.25 -11.03 13.25
C LEU A 142 16.87 -10.41 11.99
N TRP A 143 17.95 -9.65 12.13
CA TRP A 143 18.65 -9.06 10.98
C TRP A 143 20.04 -9.66 10.77
N ARG A 144 20.45 -10.69 11.53
CA ARG A 144 21.59 -11.52 11.10
C ARG A 144 21.09 -12.35 9.93
N LYS A 145 21.55 -11.99 8.75
CA LYS A 145 21.18 -12.59 7.48
C LYS A 145 22.49 -12.88 6.76
N ASP A 146 22.89 -14.15 6.80
CA ASP A 146 23.59 -14.91 5.74
C ASP A 146 24.65 -14.19 4.88
N ASP A 147 25.51 -13.36 5.46
CA ASP A 147 26.60 -12.68 4.73
C ASP A 147 28.02 -13.10 5.21
N GLU A 148 28.18 -14.21 5.95
CA GLU A 148 29.48 -14.61 6.56
C GLU A 148 30.08 -15.95 6.09
N GLU A 149 29.57 -16.63 5.05
CA GLU A 149 30.11 -17.94 4.59
C GLU A 149 30.62 -17.99 3.14
N GLN A 150 31.11 -16.88 2.57
CA GLN A 150 31.90 -16.95 1.34
C GLN A 150 32.74 -15.69 1.16
N GLU A 151 34.00 -15.73 1.58
CA GLU A 151 35.19 -15.07 0.99
C GLU A 151 36.31 -14.83 2.03
N ASP A 152 36.81 -15.92 2.62
CA ASP A 152 38.18 -15.93 3.15
C ASP A 152 39.16 -16.27 2.03
N GLU A 153 39.58 -15.28 1.24
CA GLU A 153 40.94 -15.20 0.68
C GLU A 153 41.16 -13.85 -0.06
N ARG A 154 41.46 -12.78 0.70
CA ARG A 154 42.53 -11.80 0.41
C ARG A 154 42.39 -10.57 1.30
N GLY A 155 43.19 -10.58 2.37
CA GLY A 155 44.09 -9.47 2.72
C GLY A 155 43.48 -8.12 3.11
N GLY A 156 43.68 -7.76 4.38
CA GLY A 156 44.04 -6.39 4.74
C GLY A 156 43.19 -5.79 5.85
N GLY A 157 43.68 -5.90 7.08
CA GLY A 157 43.03 -5.38 8.28
C GLY A 157 42.87 -3.86 8.33
N LYS A 158 41.96 -3.40 9.20
CA LYS A 158 42.34 -2.88 10.53
C LYS A 158 41.09 -2.43 11.28
N GLU A 159 40.97 -2.95 12.49
CA GLU A 159 40.21 -2.37 13.59
C GLU A 159 40.70 -0.94 13.87
N ASN A 160 39.78 -0.04 14.21
CA ASN A 160 39.88 0.62 15.50
C ASN A 160 38.57 1.30 15.89
N ASP A 161 38.11 0.91 17.07
CA ASP A 161 37.17 1.62 17.92
C ASP A 161 37.91 2.77 18.61
N HIS A 162 37.29 3.96 18.74
CA HIS A 162 37.48 4.79 19.94
C HIS A 162 36.54 6.00 19.99
N GLU A 163 35.85 6.08 21.13
CA GLU A 163 35.24 7.28 21.69
C GLU A 163 36.28 8.33 22.16
N GLN A 164 35.85 9.59 22.06
CA GLN A 164 36.07 10.75 22.96
C GLN A 164 37.49 11.32 23.26
N ASN A 165 37.64 12.58 22.81
CA ASN A 165 38.13 13.78 23.53
C ASN A 165 39.65 14.07 23.65
N GLY A 166 40.05 15.30 23.31
CA GLY A 166 41.35 15.87 23.73
C GLY A 166 42.03 16.83 22.73
N HIS A 167 42.21 18.07 23.17
CA HIS A 167 42.94 19.23 22.61
C HIS A 167 44.33 18.96 21.99
N GLY A 168 44.73 19.74 20.97
CA GLY A 168 46.14 19.92 20.57
C GLY A 168 46.37 20.37 19.12
N GLU A 169 46.97 21.56 18.95
CA GLU A 169 47.59 22.19 17.77
C GLU A 169 48.49 21.24 16.93
N GLU A 170 48.92 21.42 15.68
CA GLU A 170 48.97 22.47 14.64
C GLU A 170 49.43 21.73 13.34
N GLY A 171 49.21 22.29 12.13
CA GLY A 171 49.95 21.87 10.92
C GLY A 171 49.14 21.41 9.68
N GLU A 172 48.81 22.41 8.86
CA GLU A 172 48.90 22.46 7.38
C GLU A 172 48.17 21.48 6.43
N ASP A 173 47.27 22.15 5.68
CA ASP A 173 46.93 22.03 4.26
C ASP A 173 46.32 20.75 3.67
N GLY A 174 45.02 20.86 3.36
CA GLY A 174 44.25 19.84 2.64
C GLY A 174 42.75 20.06 2.79
N SER A 175 42.23 21.15 2.22
CA SER A 175 40.82 21.58 2.34
C SER A 175 39.81 20.57 1.78
N LYS A 176 39.38 19.61 2.60
CA LYS A 176 38.18 18.80 2.34
C LYS A 176 36.93 19.67 2.57
N PRO A 177 35.95 19.74 1.64
CA PRO A 177 34.80 20.62 1.80
C PRO A 177 33.93 20.12 2.96
N GLN A 178 33.93 20.85 4.07
CA GLN A 178 33.06 20.55 5.20
C GLN A 178 31.58 20.65 4.78
N LYS A 179 30.81 19.63 5.13
CA LYS A 179 29.34 19.64 4.99
C LYS A 179 28.81 20.76 5.89
N ARG A 180 28.29 21.82 5.27
CA ARG A 180 27.72 22.99 5.96
C ARG A 180 26.60 22.54 6.89
N LEU A 181 26.74 22.79 8.18
CA LEU A 181 25.69 22.65 9.17
C LEU A 181 24.48 23.51 8.76
N TRP A 182 23.30 22.89 8.69
CA TRP A 182 22.07 23.55 8.24
C TRP A 182 21.57 24.50 9.33
N ASN A 183 21.97 25.76 9.25
CA ASN A 183 21.45 26.81 10.13
C ASN A 183 20.17 27.36 9.49
N LYS A 184 19.02 27.16 10.15
CA LYS A 184 17.67 27.61 9.71
C LYS A 184 17.52 29.13 9.54
N THR A 185 18.57 29.92 9.79
CA THR A 185 18.50 31.38 9.92
C THR A 185 19.19 32.17 8.80
N ASN A 186 19.68 31.54 7.72
CA ASN A 186 20.26 32.30 6.61
C ASN A 186 19.37 32.28 5.34
N PRO A 187 18.40 33.19 5.19
CA PRO A 187 17.75 33.41 3.91
C PRO A 187 18.72 34.16 2.99
N LYS A 188 19.41 33.42 2.12
CA LYS A 188 20.18 33.96 0.98
C LYS A 188 19.22 34.62 -0.01
N ASN A 189 18.71 35.81 0.30
CA ASN A 189 17.90 36.62 -0.61
C ASN A 189 17.59 38.03 -0.08
N LYS A 190 18.43 38.61 0.78
CA LYS A 190 18.24 40.03 1.18
C LYS A 190 18.97 41.05 0.30
N ASN A 191 20.02 40.67 -0.43
CA ASN A 191 20.82 41.63 -1.20
C ASN A 191 20.95 41.26 -2.69
N MET A 192 19.83 41.00 -3.36
CA MET A 192 19.76 41.27 -4.80
C MET A 192 18.63 42.27 -5.02
N LYS A 193 18.98 43.42 -5.59
CA LYS A 193 18.04 44.33 -6.25
C LYS A 193 17.43 43.52 -7.39
N MET A 194 16.26 42.96 -7.16
CA MET A 194 15.54 42.08 -8.09
C MET A 194 14.60 42.95 -8.93
N ASN A 195 14.69 42.87 -10.25
CA ASN A 195 13.73 43.49 -11.17
C ASN A 195 12.35 42.85 -10.98
N ASP A 196 11.28 43.63 -11.16
CA ASP A 196 9.89 43.25 -10.81
C ASP A 196 9.42 41.91 -11.44
N ASP A 197 9.90 41.57 -12.63
CA ASP A 197 9.59 40.31 -13.32
C ASP A 197 10.07 39.05 -12.57
N SER A 198 11.17 39.17 -11.83
CA SER A 198 11.77 38.05 -11.09
C SER A 198 11.03 37.75 -9.78
N ALA A 199 10.42 38.78 -9.18
CA ALA A 199 9.58 38.65 -7.99
C ALA A 199 8.24 37.95 -8.32
N GLU A 200 7.68 38.24 -9.49
CA GLU A 200 6.45 37.60 -9.97
C GLU A 200 6.67 36.11 -10.27
N ARG A 201 7.82 35.75 -10.86
CA ARG A 201 8.23 34.35 -11.08
C ARG A 201 8.35 33.54 -9.78
N LEU A 202 8.80 34.18 -8.69
CA LEU A 202 8.93 33.54 -7.38
C LEU A 202 7.57 33.38 -6.68
N LYS A 203 6.65 34.33 -6.85
CA LYS A 203 5.26 34.24 -6.38
C LYS A 203 4.50 33.13 -7.11
N LYS A 204 4.61 33.08 -8.44
CA LYS A 204 4.01 32.01 -9.27
C LYS A 204 4.54 30.62 -8.91
N LYS A 205 5.83 30.48 -8.58
CA LYS A 205 6.41 29.21 -8.05
C LYS A 205 5.89 28.84 -6.66
N LYS A 206 5.55 29.80 -5.80
CA LYS A 206 4.96 29.55 -4.47
C LYS A 206 3.48 29.19 -4.57
N GLU A 207 2.75 29.75 -5.53
CA GLU A 207 1.36 29.37 -5.84
C GLU A 207 1.26 28.00 -6.52
N MET A 208 2.25 27.61 -7.33
CA MET A 208 2.39 26.26 -7.90
C MET A 208 2.86 25.19 -6.88
N LYS A 209 2.80 25.48 -5.57
CA LYS A 209 2.92 24.42 -4.56
C LYS A 209 1.66 23.57 -4.62
N ARG A 210 1.74 22.54 -5.46
CA ARG A 210 0.81 21.43 -5.62
C ARG A 210 0.01 21.22 -4.34
N ASN A 211 -1.30 21.31 -4.45
CA ASN A 211 -2.22 20.88 -3.42
C ASN A 211 -1.76 19.49 -2.98
N PHE A 212 -1.29 19.40 -1.74
CA PHE A 212 -0.74 18.18 -1.16
C PHE A 212 -1.92 17.25 -0.89
N TRP A 213 -2.48 16.68 -1.95
CA TRP A 213 -3.33 15.52 -1.82
C TRP A 213 -2.48 14.39 -1.28
N TYR A 214 -3.03 13.66 -0.31
CA TYR A 214 -2.39 12.44 0.18
C TYR A 214 -2.38 11.44 -0.97
N GLU A 215 -1.35 11.50 -1.81
CA GLU A 215 -1.00 10.38 -2.69
C GLU A 215 -0.93 9.13 -1.81
N ASN A 216 -1.61 8.08 -2.24
CA ASN A 216 -1.53 6.78 -1.58
C ASN A 216 -0.06 6.34 -1.55
N LYS A 217 0.33 5.50 -0.57
CA LYS A 217 1.74 5.06 -0.42
C LYS A 217 2.32 4.48 -1.72
N THR A 218 1.48 3.86 -2.55
CA THR A 218 1.80 3.30 -3.87
C THR A 218 2.07 4.39 -4.91
N GLU A 219 1.21 5.41 -5.00
CA GLU A 219 1.37 6.56 -5.89
C GLU A 219 2.64 7.34 -5.57
N ARG A 220 2.95 7.53 -4.27
CA ARG A 220 4.19 8.16 -3.81
C ARG A 220 5.44 7.37 -4.23
N LYS A 221 5.37 6.04 -4.24
CA LYS A 221 6.47 5.20 -4.71
C LYS A 221 6.67 5.36 -6.22
N PHE A 222 5.57 5.41 -6.98
CA PHE A 222 5.60 5.61 -8.43
C PHE A 222 6.14 6.98 -8.82
N THR A 223 5.71 8.06 -8.15
CA THR A 223 6.23 9.42 -8.41
C THR A 223 7.72 9.51 -8.07
N LYS A 224 8.17 8.94 -6.95
CA LYS A 224 9.60 8.85 -6.61
C LYS A 224 10.39 8.04 -7.64
N MET A 225 9.86 6.94 -8.15
CA MET A 225 10.53 6.17 -9.21
C MET A 225 10.69 7.01 -10.48
N LYS A 226 9.64 7.74 -10.90
CA LYS A 226 9.67 8.60 -12.09
C LYS A 226 10.68 9.75 -11.95
N GLU A 227 10.74 10.39 -10.79
CA GLU A 227 11.74 11.42 -10.49
C GLU A 227 13.17 10.87 -10.51
N ARG A 228 13.40 9.68 -9.90
CA ARG A 228 14.70 8.99 -9.93
C ARG A 228 15.12 8.61 -11.34
N ALA A 229 14.21 8.10 -12.16
CA ALA A 229 14.46 7.75 -13.55
C ALA A 229 14.88 8.99 -14.37
N GLY A 230 14.17 10.11 -14.20
CA GLY A 230 14.53 11.38 -14.83
C GLY A 230 15.90 11.91 -14.41
N SER A 231 16.24 11.83 -13.11
CA SER A 231 17.57 12.23 -12.62
C SER A 231 18.68 11.31 -13.11
N LYS A 232 18.43 9.98 -13.19
CA LYS A 232 19.39 9.00 -13.69
C LYS A 232 19.68 9.21 -15.18
N LYS A 233 18.66 9.52 -15.98
CA LYS A 233 18.81 9.86 -17.41
C LYS A 233 19.69 11.10 -17.59
N ARG A 234 19.38 12.18 -16.88
CA ARG A 234 20.19 13.43 -16.91
C ARG A 234 21.61 13.23 -16.42
N ALA A 235 21.84 12.31 -15.47
CA ALA A 235 23.18 11.98 -15.00
C ALA A 235 23.99 11.18 -16.04
N ARG A 236 23.34 10.29 -16.80
CA ARG A 236 23.98 9.59 -17.93
C ARG A 236 24.34 10.55 -19.05
N GLU A 237 23.43 11.43 -19.45
CA GLU A 237 23.67 12.47 -20.47
C GLU A 237 24.85 13.40 -20.11
N ARG A 238 25.12 13.62 -18.82
CA ARG A 238 26.29 14.38 -18.36
C ARG A 238 27.59 13.57 -18.32
N ARG A 239 27.51 12.25 -18.26
CA ARG A 239 28.68 11.35 -18.27
C ARG A 239 29.10 11.01 -19.69
N GLU A 240 28.18 11.08 -20.65
CA GLU A 240 28.41 10.82 -22.07
C GLU A 240 28.92 12.05 -22.84
N LYS A 241 29.02 13.22 -22.18
CA LYS A 241 29.54 14.48 -22.75
C LYS A 241 30.85 14.84 -22.05
#